data_AF-A0A5K0VDA9-F1
#
_entry.id   AF-A0A5K0VDA9-F1
#
_cell.length_a   1.000
_cell.length_b   1.000
_cell.length_c   1.000
_cell.angle_alpha   90.00
_cell.angle_beta   90.00
_cell.angle_gamma   90.00
#
_symmetry.space_group_name_H-M   'P 1'
#
loop_
_entity.id
_entity.type
_entity.pdbx_description
1 polymer ?
#
loop_
_entity_poly.entity_id
_entity_poly.type
_entity_poly.pdbx_seq_one_letter_code
_entity_poly.pdbx_strand_id
1 'polypeptide(L)'
;LNCPEAAMRSLQLARQHAGTEPERLVYEGWILYDTGHCDEGLRKAEESLNLQRSFEAFFLKAYALADSSPDPSYSMKVISLLEDALKCPSDRLRKGQ
;
A
#
# COMPACT_ATOMS: atom_id res chain seq x y z
N LEU A 1 3.34 -17.18 12.37
CA LEU A 1 3.03 -15.89 11.72
C LEU A 1 4.25 -14.95 11.59
N ASN A 2 5.41 -15.25 12.19
CA ASN A 2 6.60 -14.37 12.16
C ASN A 2 7.71 -14.89 11.23
N CYS A 3 7.39 -15.13 9.96
CA CYS A 3 8.41 -15.40 8.93
C CYS A 3 8.25 -14.34 7.84
N PRO A 4 9.11 -13.31 7.79
CA PRO A 4 9.09 -12.30 6.74
C PRO A 4 9.06 -12.91 5.33
N GLU A 5 9.73 -14.04 5.13
CA GLU A 5 9.76 -14.78 3.87
C GLU A 5 8.40 -15.40 3.51
N ALA A 6 7.57 -15.74 4.50
CA ALA A 6 6.23 -16.26 4.27
C ALA A 6 5.24 -15.14 3.93
N ALA A 7 5.40 -13.97 4.55
CA ALA A 7 4.63 -12.77 4.21
C ALA A 7 4.94 -12.30 2.79
N MET A 8 6.22 -12.19 2.43
CA MET A 8 6.67 -11.83 1.08
C MET A 8 6.15 -12.83 0.02
N ARG A 9 6.26 -14.14 0.28
CA ARG A 9 5.68 -15.16 -0.62
C ARG A 9 4.17 -15.02 -0.78
N SER A 10 3.46 -14.69 0.30
CA SER A 10 2.00 -14.47 0.25
C SER A 10 1.65 -13.24 -0.60
N LEU A 11 2.39 -12.13 -0.47
CA LEU A 11 2.22 -10.93 -1.29
C LEU A 11 2.50 -11.20 -2.77
N GLN A 12 3.57 -11.94 -3.07
CA GLN A 12 3.90 -12.32 -4.45
C GLN A 12 2.80 -13.17 -5.09
N LEU A 13 2.25 -14.14 -4.33
CA LEU A 13 1.14 -14.95 -4.81
C LEU A 13 -0.13 -14.12 -4.99
N ALA A 14 -0.44 -13.23 -4.05
CA ALA A 14 -1.59 -12.33 -4.16
C ALA A 14 -1.49 -11.43 -5.40
N ARG A 15 -0.30 -10.90 -5.70
CA ARG A 15 -0.03 -10.16 -6.95
C ARG A 15 -0.31 -11.00 -8.20
N GLN A 16 0.08 -12.27 -8.21
CA GLN A 16 -0.14 -13.17 -9.36
C GLN A 16 -1.63 -13.48 -9.59
N HIS A 17 -2.43 -13.43 -8.52
CA HIS A 17 -3.87 -13.71 -8.55
C HIS A 17 -4.74 -12.45 -8.48
N ALA A 18 -4.14 -11.26 -8.53
CA ALA A 18 -4.86 -10.00 -8.52
C ALA A 18 -5.86 -9.96 -9.68
N GLY A 19 -7.13 -9.68 -9.37
CA GLY A 19 -8.20 -9.68 -10.37
C GLY A 19 -8.24 -8.40 -11.20
N THR A 20 -7.56 -7.34 -10.74
CA THR A 20 -7.55 -6.02 -11.38
C THR A 20 -6.16 -5.39 -11.34
N GLU A 21 -5.92 -4.46 -12.26
CA GLU A 21 -4.66 -3.71 -12.33
C GLU A 21 -4.38 -2.85 -11.08
N PRO A 22 -5.36 -2.09 -10.51
CA PRO A 22 -5.12 -1.33 -9.28
C PRO A 22 -4.70 -2.23 -8.12
N GLU A 23 -5.37 -3.37 -7.95
CA GLU A 23 -5.01 -4.36 -6.93
C GLU A 23 -3.58 -4.89 -7.11
N ARG A 24 -3.19 -5.21 -8.36
CA ARG A 24 -1.84 -5.65 -8.69
C ARG A 24 -0.79 -4.60 -8.33
N LEU A 25 -1.06 -3.33 -8.64
CA LEU A 25 -0.19 -2.21 -8.32
C LEU A 25 -0.02 -2.01 -6.81
N VAL A 26 -1.08 -2.19 -6.02
CA VAL A 26 -0.98 -2.16 -4.55
C VAL A 26 -0.04 -3.25 -4.04
N TYR A 27 -0.15 -4.49 -4.53
CA TYR A 27 0.76 -5.56 -4.12
C TYR A 27 2.20 -5.33 -4.58
N GLU A 28 2.40 -4.82 -5.80
CA GLU A 28 3.73 -4.40 -6.27
C GLU A 28 4.32 -3.33 -5.35
N GLY A 29 3.51 -2.36 -4.95
CA GLY A 29 3.93 -1.29 -4.06
C GLY A 29 4.36 -1.79 -2.68
N TRP A 30 3.62 -2.73 -2.08
CA TRP A 30 4.02 -3.38 -0.82
C TRP A 30 5.32 -4.17 -0.94
N ILE A 31 5.48 -4.94 -2.02
CA ILE A 31 6.72 -5.70 -2.26
C ILE A 31 7.92 -4.76 -2.41
N LEU A 32 7.76 -3.65 -3.12
CA LEU A 32 8.81 -2.65 -3.29
C LEU A 32 9.16 -1.99 -1.96
N TYR A 33 8.16 -1.60 -1.17
CA TYR A 33 8.36 -1.06 0.18
C TYR A 33 9.14 -2.05 1.07
N ASP A 34 8.69 -3.30 1.16
CA ASP A 34 9.33 -4.34 1.99
C ASP A 34 10.75 -4.70 1.53
N THR A 35 11.12 -4.39 0.28
CA THR A 35 12.46 -4.61 -0.27
C THR A 35 13.35 -3.36 -0.27
N GLY A 36 12.89 -2.26 0.35
CA GLY A 36 13.65 -1.01 0.50
C GLY A 36 13.55 -0.02 -0.66
N HIS A 37 12.65 -0.27 -1.63
CA HIS A 37 12.41 0.61 -2.79
C HIS A 37 11.23 1.55 -2.53
N CYS A 38 11.27 2.31 -1.43
CA CYS A 38 10.14 3.10 -0.93
C CYS A 38 9.57 4.09 -1.97
N ASP A 39 10.43 4.82 -2.69
CA ASP A 39 9.98 5.79 -3.71
C ASP A 39 9.21 5.12 -4.85
N GLU A 40 9.66 3.94 -5.28
CA GLU A 40 8.97 3.19 -6.32
C GLU A 40 7.67 2.59 -5.80
N GLY A 41 7.65 2.12 -4.55
CA GLY A 41 6.43 1.68 -3.87
C GLY A 41 5.38 2.78 -3.77
N LEU A 42 5.79 4.00 -3.42
CA LEU A 42 4.93 5.19 -3.41
C LEU A 42 4.36 5.50 -4.80
N ARG A 43 5.20 5.42 -5.84
CA ARG A 43 4.77 5.63 -7.23
C ARG A 43 3.70 4.63 -7.65
N LYS A 44 3.85 3.35 -7.26
CA LYS A 44 2.85 2.30 -7.54
C LYS A 44 1.54 2.54 -6.83
N ALA A 45 1.58 3.00 -5.57
CA ALA A 45 0.38 3.42 -4.86
C ALA A 45 -0.33 4.58 -5.57
N GLU A 46 0.42 5.58 -6.05
CA GLU A 46 -0.14 6.71 -6.81
C GLU A 46 -0.79 6.26 -8.13
N GLU A 47 -0.11 5.38 -8.86
CA GLU A 47 -0.61 4.80 -10.12
C GLU A 47 -1.93 4.04 -9.87
N SER A 48 -1.99 3.24 -8.81
CA SER A 48 -3.22 2.56 -8.40
C SER A 48 -4.33 3.56 -8.11
N LEU A 49 -4.07 4.61 -7.32
CA LEU A 49 -5.06 5.62 -6.94
C LEU A 49 -5.62 6.38 -8.14
N ASN A 50 -4.79 6.63 -9.16
CA ASN A 50 -5.20 7.28 -10.40
C ASN A 50 -6.13 6.40 -11.25
N LEU A 51 -5.98 5.08 -11.17
CA LEU A 51 -6.87 4.13 -11.83
C LEU A 51 -8.15 3.90 -11.02
N GLN A 52 -8.00 3.63 -9.72
CA GLN A 52 -9.08 3.38 -8.79
C GLN A 52 -8.66 3.75 -7.38
N ARG A 53 -9.38 4.69 -6.78
CA ARG A 53 -9.21 5.05 -5.36
C ARG A 53 -9.65 3.88 -4.49
N SER A 54 -8.76 3.43 -3.61
CA SER A 54 -9.07 2.39 -2.63
C SER A 54 -8.39 2.63 -1.29
N PHE A 55 -8.95 2.02 -0.25
CA PHE A 55 -8.37 2.10 1.08
C PHE A 55 -6.90 1.66 1.06
N GLU A 56 -6.62 0.52 0.43
CA GLU A 56 -5.32 -0.14 0.48
C GLU A 56 -4.23 0.67 -0.22
N ALA A 57 -4.55 1.33 -1.33
CA ALA A 57 -3.60 2.21 -2.02
C ALA A 57 -3.30 3.49 -1.22
N PHE A 58 -4.31 4.12 -0.62
CA PHE A 58 -4.10 5.25 0.30
C PHE A 58 -3.29 4.85 1.53
N PHE A 59 -3.59 3.68 2.09
CA PHE A 59 -2.92 3.18 3.28
C PHE A 59 -1.44 2.89 3.03
N LEU A 60 -1.11 2.23 1.91
CA LEU A 60 0.29 2.03 1.50
C LEU A 60 1.03 3.36 1.38
N LYS A 61 0.43 4.35 0.69
CA LYS A 61 1.04 5.67 0.52
C LYS A 61 1.28 6.38 1.86
N ALA A 62 0.31 6.34 2.76
CA ALA A 62 0.42 6.91 4.09
C ALA A 62 1.51 6.21 4.93
N TYR A 63 1.56 4.88 4.87
CA TYR A 63 2.51 4.06 5.62
C TYR A 63 3.95 4.30 5.15
N ALA A 64 4.20 4.23 3.85
CA ALA A 64 5.50 4.47 3.28
C ALA A 64 5.98 5.92 3.49
N LEU A 65 5.06 6.90 3.43
CA LEU A 65 5.40 8.29 3.71
C LEU A 65 5.78 8.50 5.18
N ALA A 66 5.05 7.88 6.11
CA ALA A 66 5.34 7.98 7.54
C ALA A 66 6.71 7.38 7.90
N ASP A 67 7.12 6.30 7.24
CA ASP A 67 8.42 5.66 7.47
C ASP A 67 9.59 6.44 6.82
N SER A 68 9.33 7.13 5.71
CA SER A 68 10.37 7.86 4.95
C SER A 68 10.95 9.10 5.65
N SER A 69 10.23 9.71 6.60
CA SER A 69 10.70 10.92 7.29
C SER A 69 10.04 11.11 8.66
N PRO A 70 10.83 11.34 9.73
CA PRO A 70 10.30 11.65 11.06
C PRO A 70 9.86 13.12 11.22
N ASP A 71 9.89 13.92 10.15
CA ASP A 71 9.52 15.33 10.22
C ASP A 71 8.00 15.50 10.50
N PRO A 72 7.63 16.22 11.59
CA PRO A 72 6.24 16.50 11.94
C PRO A 72 5.42 17.16 10.82
N SER A 73 6.06 17.84 9.87
CA SER A 73 5.41 18.45 8.71
C SER A 73 4.74 17.41 7.80
N TYR A 74 5.23 16.16 7.79
CA TYR A 74 4.63 15.05 7.06
C TYR A 74 3.48 14.40 7.80
N SER A 75 3.38 14.56 9.13
CA SER A 75 2.29 13.98 9.93
C SER A 75 0.92 14.47 9.44
N MET A 76 0.80 15.74 9.08
CA MET A 76 -0.46 16.28 8.52
C MET A 76 -0.83 15.64 7.18
N LYS A 77 0.16 15.37 6.32
CA LYS A 77 -0.06 14.68 5.03
C LYS A 77 -0.48 13.24 5.25
N VAL A 78 0.17 12.53 6.18
CA VAL A 78 -0.18 11.16 6.54
C VAL A 78 -1.61 11.08 7.09
N ILE A 79 -2.00 11.99 7.99
CA ILE A 79 -3.36 12.06 8.53
C ILE A 79 -4.36 12.27 7.39
N SER A 80 -4.12 13.24 6.50
CA SER A 80 -5.01 13.51 5.38
C SER A 80 -5.16 12.30 4.44
N LEU A 81 -4.08 11.56 4.18
CA LEU A 81 -4.13 10.33 3.38
C LEU A 81 -4.98 9.24 4.06
N LEU A 82 -4.86 9.08 5.38
CA LEU A 82 -5.66 8.11 6.13
C LEU A 82 -7.14 8.49 6.19
N GLU A 83 -7.45 9.78 6.34
CA GLU A 83 -8.83 10.28 6.25
C GLU A 83 -9.45 10.00 4.88
N ASP A 84 -8.66 10.15 3.80
CA ASP A 84 -9.08 9.81 2.45
C ASP A 84 -9.23 8.29 2.24
N ALA A 85 -8.38 7.48 2.87
CA ALA A 85 -8.50 6.02 2.86
C ALA A 85 -9.86 5.59 3.44
N LEU A 86 -10.26 6.19 4.56
CA LEU A 86 -11.52 5.86 5.25
C LEU A 86 -12.79 6.20 4.46
N LYS A 87 -12.69 7.08 3.44
CA LYS A 87 -13.80 7.41 2.52
C LYS A 87 -13.95 6.38 1.39
N CYS A 88 -12.96 5.52 1.19
CA CYS A 88 -12.96 4.55 0.09
C CYS A 88 -13.53 3.20 0.56
N PRO A 89 -14.21 2.44 -0.34
CA PRO A 89 -14.47 1.03 -0.09
C PRO A 89 -13.12 0.29 0.06
N SER A 90 -13.09 -0.72 0.95
CA SER A 90 -11.93 -1.63 1.03
C SER A 90 -11.97 -2.61 -0.12
N ASP A 91 -10.81 -2.85 -0.74
CA ASP A 91 -10.60 -3.84 -1.79
C ASP A 91 -10.56 -5.27 -1.24
N ARG A 92 -10.84 -5.47 0.05
CA ARG A 92 -10.84 -6.77 0.76
C ARG A 92 -9.48 -7.48 0.73
N LEU A 93 -8.38 -6.76 0.51
CA LEU A 93 -7.03 -7.35 0.54
C LEU A 93 -6.54 -7.66 1.97
N ARG A 94 -7.24 -7.16 2.99
CA ARG A 94 -6.95 -7.50 4.38
C ARG A 94 -7.31 -8.96 4.67
N LYS A 95 -6.31 -9.78 4.97
CA LYS A 95 -6.54 -11.10 5.60
C LYS A 95 -7.15 -10.90 6.99
N GLY A 96 -8.35 -11.44 7.23
CA GLY A 96 -8.92 -11.52 8.58
C GLY A 96 -10.45 -11.47 8.72
N GLN A 97 -11.23 -11.52 7.64
CA GLN A 97 -12.68 -11.72 7.70
C GLN A 97 -13.11 -12.92 6.88
#